data_AF-A0AAJ7BRQ7-F1
#
_entry.id   AF-A0AAJ7BRQ7-F1
#
_cell.length_a   1.000
_cell.length_b   1.000
_cell.length_c   1.000
_cell.angle_alpha   90.00
_cell.angle_beta   90.00
_cell.angle_gamma   90.00
#
_symmetry.space_group_name_H-M   'P 1'
#
loop_
_entity.id
_entity.type
_entity.pdbx_description
1 polymer ?
#
loop_
_entity_poly.entity_id
_entity_poly.type
_entity_poly.pdbx_seq_one_letter_code
_entity_poly.pdbx_strand_id
1 'polypeptide(L)'
;MKIGLLGLICILLIVGERVLGSPYFDDEEEGLPVDSDYSENALEHLMRAAQQKRACVPRGGNCDHRPNDCCYNSSCRCNLWGSNCRCQRMGLFQKWG
;
A
#
# COMPACT_ATOMS: atom_id res chain seq x y z
N MET A 1 21.99 -33.79 -15.93
CA MET A 1 20.93 -34.13 -14.95
C MET A 1 20.91 -33.21 -13.72
N LYS A 2 22.05 -32.67 -13.25
CA LYS A 2 22.12 -31.79 -12.06
C LYS A 2 21.50 -30.39 -12.28
N ILE A 3 21.67 -29.85 -13.49
CA ILE A 3 21.15 -28.52 -13.88
C ILE A 3 19.61 -28.55 -13.98
N GLY A 4 19.04 -29.64 -14.48
CA GLY A 4 17.59 -29.84 -14.50
C GLY A 4 16.98 -30.00 -13.10
N LEU A 5 17.71 -30.64 -12.19
CA LEU A 5 17.31 -30.79 -10.79
C LEU A 5 17.32 -29.45 -10.04
N LEU A 6 18.33 -28.60 -10.28
CA LEU A 6 18.38 -27.24 -9.74
C LEU A 6 17.22 -26.37 -10.28
N GLY A 7 16.90 -26.49 -11.57
CA GLY A 7 15.76 -25.79 -12.16
C GLY A 7 14.42 -26.19 -11.55
N LEU A 8 14.20 -27.49 -11.32
CA LEU A 8 13.00 -28.02 -10.68
C LEU A 8 12.83 -27.52 -9.24
N ILE A 9 13.91 -27.47 -8.47
CA ILE A 9 13.90 -26.95 -7.09
C ILE A 9 13.52 -25.46 -7.07
N CYS A 10 14.09 -24.65 -7.98
CA CYS A 10 13.74 -23.23 -8.07
C CYS A 10 12.26 -23.00 -8.39
N ILE A 11 11.68 -23.82 -9.29
CA ILE A 11 10.26 -23.72 -9.64
C ILE A 11 9.38 -24.08 -8.44
N LEU A 12 9.72 -25.14 -7.70
CA LEU A 12 8.96 -25.55 -6.52
C LEU A 12 8.98 -24.51 -5.39
N LEU A 13 10.10 -23.82 -5.18
CA LEU A 13 10.19 -22.74 -4.20
C LEU A 13 9.27 -21.56 -4.56
N ILE A 14 9.25 -21.16 -5.83
CA ILE A 14 8.40 -20.07 -6.33
C ILE A 14 6.91 -20.43 -6.20
N VAL A 15 6.54 -21.69 -6.45
CA VAL A 15 5.15 -22.15 -6.32
C VAL A 15 4.74 -22.28 -4.86
N GLY A 16 5.63 -22.75 -3.97
CA GLY A 16 5.36 -22.88 -2.54
C GLY A 16 4.99 -21.56 -1.87
N GLU A 17 5.68 -20.47 -2.20
CA GLU A 17 5.35 -19.14 -1.67
C GLU A 17 3.97 -18.62 -2.14
N ARG A 18 3.49 -19.09 -3.29
CA ARG A 18 2.17 -18.73 -3.82
C ARG A 18 1.03 -19.52 -3.18
N VAL A 19 1.30 -20.75 -2.71
CA VAL A 19 0.30 -21.61 -2.05
C VAL A 19 0.07 -21.18 -0.61
N LEU A 20 1.10 -20.72 0.11
CA LEU A 20 0.96 -20.24 1.49
C LEU A 20 0.22 -18.89 1.60
N GLY A 21 0.09 -18.16 0.49
CA GLY A 21 -0.69 -16.94 0.37
C GLY A 21 -2.12 -17.14 -0.15
N SER A 22 -2.63 -18.39 -0.15
CA SER A 22 -4.03 -18.66 -0.50
C SER A 22 -4.95 -18.05 0.55
N PRO A 23 -5.89 -17.16 0.17
CA PRO A 23 -6.91 -16.71 1.10
C PRO A 23 -7.74 -17.93 1.50
N TYR A 24 -7.70 -18.30 2.78
CA TYR A 24 -8.67 -19.22 3.36
C TYR A 24 -10.05 -18.55 3.24
N PHE A 25 -10.90 -19.10 2.38
CA PHE A 25 -12.33 -18.84 2.42
C PHE A 25 -12.91 -19.83 3.43
N ASP A 26 -13.10 -19.35 4.66
CA ASP A 26 -13.87 -20.03 5.70
C ASP A 26 -15.36 -19.79 5.40
N ASP A 27 -16.01 -20.74 4.74
CA ASP A 27 -17.47 -20.83 4.68
C ASP A 27 -17.92 -21.80 5.80
N GLU A 28 -17.79 -21.38 7.06
CA GLU A 28 -18.41 -22.04 8.21
C GLU A 28 -19.26 -21.04 9.01
N GLU A 29 -20.48 -20.86 8.50
CA GLU A 29 -21.60 -20.19 9.16
C GLU A 29 -22.09 -21.03 10.35
N GLU A 30 -21.48 -20.88 11.51
CA GLU A 30 -22.04 -21.37 12.78
C GLU A 30 -21.79 -20.37 13.92
N GLY A 31 -22.87 -19.69 14.34
CA GLY A 31 -23.02 -19.17 15.70
C GLY A 31 -22.66 -17.70 15.95
N LEU A 32 -23.67 -16.83 15.91
CA LEU A 32 -23.66 -15.52 16.58
C LEU A 32 -23.39 -15.69 18.09
N PRO A 33 -22.67 -14.75 18.70
CA PRO A 33 -23.40 -13.82 19.56
C PRO A 33 -23.05 -12.37 19.25
N VAL A 34 -24.12 -11.58 19.16
CA VAL A 34 -24.15 -10.12 19.16
C VAL A 34 -23.50 -9.65 20.46
N ASP A 35 -22.25 -9.22 20.41
CA ASP A 35 -21.63 -8.48 21.52
C ASP A 35 -21.60 -6.99 21.18
N SER A 36 -22.41 -6.25 21.94
CA SER A 36 -22.78 -4.85 21.73
C SER A 36 -21.65 -3.85 22.02
N ASP A 37 -20.43 -4.32 22.33
CA ASP A 37 -19.30 -3.47 22.75
C ASP A 37 -18.33 -3.09 21.60
N TYR A 38 -18.59 -3.56 20.37
CA TYR A 38 -17.74 -3.26 19.21
C TYR A 38 -17.95 -1.87 18.60
N SER A 39 -18.99 -1.13 18.98
CA SER A 39 -19.39 0.11 18.28
C SER A 39 -18.52 1.32 18.64
N GLU A 40 -18.13 1.48 19.91
CA GLU A 40 -17.41 2.66 20.37
C GLU A 40 -15.96 2.70 19.85
N ASN A 41 -15.32 1.52 19.77
CA ASN A 41 -13.97 1.39 19.24
C ASN A 41 -13.94 1.32 17.70
N ALA A 42 -15.02 0.87 17.05
CA ALA A 42 -15.07 0.81 15.59
C ALA A 42 -15.08 2.20 14.96
N LEU A 43 -15.79 3.17 15.55
CA LEU A 43 -15.75 4.54 15.06
C LEU A 43 -14.37 5.17 15.23
N GLU A 44 -13.69 4.94 16.37
CA GLU A 44 -12.31 5.39 16.56
C GLU A 44 -11.35 4.70 15.58
N HIS A 45 -11.49 3.38 15.34
CA HIS A 45 -10.65 2.65 14.40
C HIS A 45 -10.91 3.07 12.94
N LEU A 46 -12.16 3.35 12.57
CA LEU A 46 -12.53 3.90 11.26
C LEU A 46 -12.06 5.35 11.12
N MET A 47 -12.18 6.17 12.16
CA MET A 47 -11.64 7.52 12.19
C MET A 47 -10.12 7.51 12.15
N ARG A 48 -9.44 6.56 12.79
CA ARG A 48 -7.99 6.39 12.75
C ARG A 48 -7.52 5.85 11.41
N ALA A 49 -8.27 4.93 10.78
CA ALA A 49 -8.05 4.50 9.41
C ALA A 49 -8.35 5.63 8.39
N ALA A 50 -9.30 6.53 8.69
CA ALA A 50 -9.61 7.71 7.88
C ALA A 50 -8.67 8.90 8.16
N GLN A 51 -8.09 9.00 9.36
CA GLN A 51 -7.09 9.99 9.75
C GLN A 51 -5.70 9.57 9.26
N GLN A 52 -5.41 8.26 9.20
CA GLN A 52 -4.28 7.73 8.42
C GLN A 52 -4.40 8.08 6.93
N LYS A 53 -5.62 8.29 6.41
CA LYS A 53 -5.84 8.82 5.05
C LYS A 53 -5.60 10.34 4.92
N ARG A 54 -5.15 11.03 5.97
CA ARG A 54 -4.64 12.42 5.90
C ARG A 54 -3.22 12.53 6.43
N ALA A 55 -2.31 11.67 5.97
CA ALA A 55 -0.90 11.73 6.36
C ALA A 55 0.03 12.34 5.29
N CYS A 56 -0.35 12.30 4.02
CA CYS A 56 0.41 12.88 2.91
C CYS A 56 -0.39 12.74 1.60
N VAL A 57 -0.11 13.57 0.60
CA VAL A 57 -0.67 13.46 -0.74
C VAL A 57 -0.08 12.22 -1.43
N PRO A 58 -0.92 11.27 -1.90
CA PRO A 58 -0.44 10.08 -2.58
C PRO A 58 0.23 10.44 -3.91
N ARG A 59 1.03 9.51 -4.45
CA ARG A 59 1.67 9.70 -5.76
C ARG A 59 0.63 9.98 -6.84
N GLY A 60 0.85 11.04 -7.63
CA GLY A 60 -0.09 11.51 -8.65
C GLY A 60 -1.24 12.36 -8.12
N GLY A 61 -1.37 12.55 -6.80
CA GLY A 61 -2.33 13.46 -6.19
C GLY A 61 -1.93 14.92 -6.35
N ASN A 62 -2.90 15.83 -6.15
CA ASN A 62 -2.70 17.27 -6.24
C ASN A 62 -1.95 17.82 -5.02
N CYS A 63 -0.90 18.62 -5.26
CA CYS A 63 -0.09 19.27 -4.23
C CYS A 63 0.01 20.81 -4.38
N ASP A 64 -0.90 21.45 -5.13
CA ASP A 64 -0.89 22.91 -5.42
C ASP A 64 -0.68 23.79 -4.17
N HIS A 65 -1.40 23.51 -3.08
CA HIS A 65 -1.32 24.30 -1.84
C HIS A 65 -0.35 23.72 -0.80
N ARG A 66 0.22 22.54 -1.07
CA ARG A 66 1.03 21.78 -0.10
C ARG A 66 2.15 20.99 -0.79
N PRO A 67 3.23 21.67 -1.23
CA PRO A 67 4.31 21.03 -1.98
C PRO A 67 5.11 20.02 -1.15
N ASN A 68 5.11 20.13 0.18
CA ASN A 68 5.90 19.29 1.09
C ASN A 68 5.14 18.09 1.67
N ASP A 69 3.81 18.02 1.48
CA ASP A 69 2.99 16.95 2.05
C ASP A 69 2.98 15.68 1.19
N CYS A 70 3.86 15.56 0.19
CA CYS A 70 3.89 14.42 -0.72
C CYS A 70 4.42 13.12 -0.07
N CYS A 71 3.70 12.01 -0.19
CA CYS A 71 4.06 10.74 0.46
C CYS A 71 5.39 10.15 -0.03
N TYR A 72 6.06 9.35 0.81
CA TYR A 72 7.27 8.58 0.45
C TYR A 72 8.42 9.44 -0.10
N ASN A 73 8.59 10.65 0.44
CA ASN A 73 9.57 11.61 -0.03
C ASN A 73 9.42 11.83 -1.55
N SER A 74 8.19 12.10 -2.03
CA SER A 74 7.99 12.50 -3.43
C SER A 74 8.13 14.01 -3.58
N SER A 75 8.54 14.47 -4.77
CA SER A 75 8.60 15.90 -5.06
C SER A 75 7.30 16.36 -5.71
N CYS A 76 6.72 17.44 -5.23
CA CYS A 76 5.66 18.13 -5.94
C CYS A 76 6.22 18.77 -7.22
N ARG A 77 5.66 18.44 -8.38
CA ARG A 77 6.06 18.99 -9.68
C ARG A 77 4.87 19.65 -10.36
N CYS A 78 5.03 20.90 -10.76
CA CYS A 78 4.03 21.70 -11.46
C CYS A 78 4.45 21.90 -12.92
N ASN A 79 3.49 22.28 -13.77
CA ASN A 79 3.80 22.68 -15.14
C ASN A 79 4.56 24.03 -15.16
N LEU A 80 5.05 24.45 -16.33
CA LEU A 80 5.77 25.73 -16.50
C LEU A 80 4.95 26.96 -16.09
N TRP A 81 3.63 26.83 -16.06
CA TRP A 81 2.69 27.86 -15.65
C TRP A 81 2.40 27.85 -14.13
N GLY A 82 3.06 26.97 -13.36
CA GLY A 82 2.86 26.86 -11.91
C GLY A 82 1.52 26.26 -11.49
N SER A 83 0.77 25.66 -12.42
CA SER A 83 -0.55 25.06 -12.20
C SER A 83 -0.53 23.53 -12.41
N ASN A 84 -1.50 22.83 -11.81
CA ASN A 84 -1.65 21.37 -11.87
C ASN A 84 -0.43 20.64 -11.29
N CYS A 85 -0.11 20.96 -10.04
CA CYS A 85 1.00 20.39 -9.31
C CYS A 85 0.68 18.97 -8.85
N ARG A 86 1.57 18.02 -9.10
CA ARG A 86 1.39 16.61 -8.70
C ARG A 86 2.59 16.02 -7.99
N CYS A 87 2.35 15.15 -7.02
CA CYS A 87 3.42 14.41 -6.35
C CYS A 87 4.02 13.36 -7.29
N GLN A 88 5.27 13.55 -7.72
CA GLN A 88 6.01 12.62 -8.57
C GLN A 88 7.20 12.01 -7.81
N ARG A 89 7.63 10.81 -8.22
CA ARG A 89 8.80 10.16 -7.64
C ARG A 89 10.05 11.00 -7.89
N MET A 90 10.92 11.07 -6.89
CA MET A 90 12.29 11.57 -7.06
C MET A 90 12.97 10.74 -8.14
N GLY A 91 13.57 11.41 -9.12
CA GLY A 91 14.28 10.76 -10.21
C GLY A 91 15.49 9.96 -9.70
N LEU A 92 15.94 8.97 -10.46
CA LEU A 92 17.10 8.13 -10.11
C LEU A 92 18.34 8.95 -9.74
N PHE A 93 18.52 10.11 -10.38
CA PHE A 93 19.67 11.00 -10.19
C PHE A 93 19.56 11.94 -8.97
N GLN A 94 18.47 11.88 -8.19
CA GLN A 94 18.30 12.69 -6.97
C GLN A 94 18.78 11.96 -5.70
N LYS A 95 19.23 10.70 -5.81
CA LYS A 95 19.74 9.89 -4.69
C LYS A 95 21.26 9.86 -4.56
N TRP A 96 21.99 10.32 -5.58
CA TRP A 96 23.44 10.32 -5.66
C TRP A 96 23.91 11.77 -5.84
N GLY A 97 24.03 12.48 -4.72
CA GLY A 97 24.59 13.82 -4.63
C GLY A 97 25.53 13.85 -3.44
#